data_AF-A0A7R8VJ93-F1
#
_entry.id   AF-A0A7R8VJ93-F1
#
_cell.length_a   1.000
_cell.length_b   1.000
_cell.length_c   1.000
_cell.angle_alpha   90.00
_cell.angle_beta   90.00
_cell.angle_gamma   90.00
#
_symmetry.space_group_name_H-M   'P 1'
#
loop_
_entity.id
_entity.type
_entity.pdbx_description
1 polymer ?
#
loop_
_entity_poly.entity_id
_entity_poly.type
_entity_poly.pdbx_seq_one_letter_code
_entity_poly.pdbx_strand_id
1 'polypeptide(L)'
;MYDDDEMEFFDKGRKGERINRYEIIFRTMEANGLLLWMNKGRTLKGNYIAIAIVNGYIEFSFNLGKQHTFLQMRSKVHVSDGAWHTVVAHRRKRHGYLQVDGETPSRSLAEPGATLLNTNGRLWIGGAPTLPSGLPASYYLGFKGCVEKIKVSRKTLDMFNRLGNDKSIIHFCHDNDV
;
A
#
# COMPACT_ATOMS: atom_id res chain seq x y z
N MET A 1 18.18 22.14 -2.69
CA MET A 1 16.87 22.67 -2.25
C MET A 1 16.06 22.71 -3.52
N TYR A 2 15.12 21.77 -3.72
CA TYR A 2 14.34 21.73 -4.95
C TYR A 2 13.34 22.88 -4.90
N ASP A 3 13.29 23.70 -5.95
CA ASP A 3 12.45 24.89 -6.01
C ASP A 3 10.97 24.49 -5.92
N ASP A 4 10.19 25.27 -5.17
CA ASP A 4 8.74 25.04 -4.99
C ASP A 4 8.00 24.99 -6.34
N ASP A 5 8.49 25.73 -7.33
CA ASP A 5 7.99 25.70 -8.72
C ASP A 5 8.20 24.34 -9.42
N GLU A 6 9.28 23.62 -9.10
CA GLU A 6 9.53 22.26 -9.61
C GLU A 6 8.55 21.25 -8.96
N MET A 7 8.17 21.48 -7.70
CA MET A 7 7.12 20.71 -7.03
C MET A 7 5.73 20.92 -7.65
N GLU A 8 5.42 22.14 -8.09
CA GLU A 8 4.16 22.44 -8.79
C GLU A 8 4.10 21.85 -10.20
N PHE A 9 5.24 21.73 -10.89
CA PHE A 9 5.30 21.11 -12.22
C PHE A 9 4.96 19.61 -12.20
N PHE A 10 5.23 18.90 -11.10
CA PHE A 10 4.78 17.52 -10.90
C PHE A 10 3.31 17.39 -10.45
N ASP A 11 2.64 18.47 -10.02
CA ASP A 11 1.21 18.49 -9.61
C ASP A 11 0.27 18.86 -10.78
N LYS A 12 0.80 19.14 -11.98
CA LYS A 12 -0.01 19.28 -13.21
C LYS A 12 -0.59 17.92 -13.66
N GLY A 13 -1.77 17.58 -13.11
CA GLY A 13 -2.80 16.91 -13.89
C GLY A 13 -2.99 15.40 -13.73
N ARG A 14 -2.53 14.76 -12.64
CA ARG A 14 -3.04 13.42 -12.31
C ARG A 14 -4.49 13.55 -11.82
N LYS A 15 -5.44 13.23 -12.71
CA LYS A 15 -6.86 13.12 -12.35
C LYS A 15 -7.01 12.13 -11.20
N GLY A 16 -7.77 12.54 -10.17
CA GLY A 16 -8.07 11.68 -9.04
C GLY A 16 -8.61 10.32 -9.45
N GLU A 17 -8.12 9.28 -8.79
CA GLU A 17 -8.50 7.90 -9.12
C GLU A 17 -9.85 7.58 -8.48
N ARG A 18 -10.75 6.95 -9.24
CA ARG A 18 -12.01 6.38 -8.71
C ARG A 18 -11.89 4.90 -8.38
N ILE A 19 -10.89 4.23 -8.94
CA ILE A 19 -10.69 2.80 -8.81
C ILE A 19 -9.20 2.57 -8.60
N ASN A 20 -8.87 1.76 -7.61
CA ASN A 20 -7.52 1.23 -7.42
C ASN A 20 -7.62 -0.28 -7.27
N ARG A 21 -6.65 -1.02 -7.81
CA ARG A 21 -6.53 -2.45 -7.58
C ARG A 21 -5.06 -2.79 -7.46
N TYR A 22 -4.72 -3.54 -6.41
CA TYR A 22 -3.39 -4.07 -6.17
C TYR A 22 -3.48 -5.58 -6.06
N GLU A 23 -2.49 -6.26 -6.62
CA GLU A 23 -2.26 -7.69 -6.44
C GLU A 23 -0.81 -7.85 -6.02
N ILE A 24 -0.57 -8.51 -4.89
CA ILE A 24 0.77 -8.72 -4.35
C ILE A 24 0.90 -10.19 -4.03
N ILE A 25 1.93 -10.84 -4.56
CA ILE A 25 2.32 -12.20 -4.21
C ILE A 25 3.60 -12.11 -3.40
N PHE A 26 3.55 -12.52 -2.13
CA PHE A 26 4.66 -12.35 -1.19
C PHE A 26 4.70 -13.51 -0.17
N ARG A 27 5.82 -13.65 0.54
CA ARG A 27 5.97 -14.54 1.70
C ARG A 27 6.81 -13.87 2.80
N THR A 28 6.55 -14.20 4.06
CA THR A 28 7.27 -13.65 5.22
C THR A 28 7.04 -14.48 6.50
N MET A 29 7.95 -14.37 7.48
CA MET A 29 7.73 -14.78 8.87
C MET A 29 7.40 -13.59 9.80
N GLU A 30 7.55 -12.35 9.32
CA GLU A 30 7.32 -11.16 10.15
C GLU A 30 5.82 -10.87 10.28
N ALA A 31 5.36 -10.78 11.52
CA ALA A 31 3.96 -10.50 11.82
C ALA A 31 3.57 -9.03 11.57
N ASN A 32 4.53 -8.16 11.26
CA ASN A 32 4.29 -6.72 11.07
C ASN A 32 5.17 -6.14 9.96
N GLY A 33 4.60 -5.26 9.14
CA GLY A 33 5.38 -4.53 8.13
C GLY A 33 4.51 -3.87 7.07
N LEU A 34 4.97 -2.73 6.55
CA LEU A 34 4.31 -1.98 5.50
C LEU A 34 4.67 -2.55 4.12
N LEU A 35 3.67 -3.10 3.42
CA LEU A 35 3.85 -3.65 2.08
C LEU A 35 3.77 -2.57 1.00
N LEU A 36 2.80 -1.66 1.11
CA LEU A 36 2.51 -0.66 0.09
C LEU A 36 2.04 0.63 0.73
N TRP A 37 2.56 1.77 0.25
CA TRP A 37 2.12 3.10 0.66
C TRP A 37 2.10 4.08 -0.50
N MET A 38 1.06 4.90 -0.55
CA MET A 38 0.97 6.04 -1.47
C MET A 38 0.09 7.12 -0.84
N ASN A 39 0.53 8.39 -0.91
CA ASN A 39 -0.17 9.50 -0.26
C ASN A 39 -0.04 10.83 -1.02
N LYS A 40 -0.83 11.84 -0.60
CA LYS A 40 -0.58 13.26 -0.85
C LYS A 40 -0.59 13.99 0.49
N GLY A 41 0.47 14.76 0.75
CA GLY A 41 0.63 15.56 1.96
C GLY A 41 1.31 14.82 3.12
N ARG A 42 1.45 15.53 4.25
CA ARG A 42 2.25 15.09 5.41
C ARG A 42 1.43 14.54 6.59
N THR A 43 0.10 14.47 6.45
CA THR A 43 -0.81 14.09 7.56
C THR A 43 -1.71 12.93 7.18
N LEU A 44 -2.18 12.18 8.19
CA LEU A 44 -3.10 11.05 8.01
C LEU A 44 -4.51 11.49 7.56
N LYS A 45 -4.83 12.79 7.71
CA LYS A 45 -6.05 13.41 7.15
C LYS A 45 -6.00 13.55 5.63
N GLY A 46 -4.80 13.49 5.05
CA GLY A 46 -4.58 13.54 3.61
C GLY A 46 -5.10 12.30 2.88
N ASN A 47 -5.03 12.37 1.55
CA ASN A 47 -5.37 11.21 0.72
C ASN A 47 -4.26 10.17 0.83
N TYR A 48 -4.59 8.93 1.16
CA TYR A 48 -3.63 7.85 1.16
C TYR A 48 -4.28 6.50 0.86
N ILE A 49 -3.45 5.54 0.52
CA ILE A 49 -3.77 4.12 0.43
C ILE A 49 -2.59 3.32 0.97
N ALA A 50 -2.88 2.29 1.76
CA ALA A 50 -1.89 1.51 2.47
C ALA A 50 -2.29 0.04 2.53
N ILE A 51 -1.31 -0.85 2.36
CA ILE A 51 -1.42 -2.29 2.66
C ILE A 51 -0.30 -2.63 3.62
N ALA A 52 -0.64 -3.25 4.75
CA ALA A 52 0.32 -3.63 5.78
C ALA A 52 -0.01 -4.99 6.39
N ILE A 53 0.97 -5.62 7.00
CA ILE A 53 0.82 -6.78 7.87
C ILE A 53 0.72 -6.25 9.29
N VAL A 54 -0.30 -6.70 10.04
CA VAL A 54 -0.54 -6.30 11.42
C VAL A 54 -0.89 -7.54 12.23
N ASN A 55 -0.02 -7.92 13.16
CA ASN A 55 -0.13 -9.15 13.96
C ASN A 55 -0.39 -10.41 13.10
N GLY A 56 0.28 -10.52 11.97
CA GLY A 56 0.20 -11.66 11.05
C GLY A 56 -0.97 -11.64 10.07
N TYR A 57 -1.79 -10.58 10.03
CA TYR A 57 -2.90 -10.47 9.07
C TYR A 57 -2.73 -9.25 8.18
N ILE A 58 -3.26 -9.31 6.97
CA ILE A 58 -3.22 -8.18 6.05
C ILE A 58 -4.29 -7.16 6.42
N GLU A 59 -3.88 -5.90 6.47
CA GLU A 59 -4.77 -4.76 6.55
C GLU A 59 -4.68 -3.92 5.28
N PHE A 60 -5.86 -3.51 4.80
CA PHE A 60 -5.99 -2.54 3.73
C PHE A 60 -6.69 -1.30 4.28
N SER A 61 -6.06 -0.15 4.08
CA SER A 61 -6.51 1.14 4.61
C SER A 61 -6.43 2.23 3.53
N PHE A 62 -7.39 3.14 3.52
CA PHE A 62 -7.34 4.32 2.66
C PHE A 62 -8.12 5.48 3.26
N ASN A 63 -7.68 6.71 2.94
CA ASN A 63 -8.41 7.94 3.24
C ASN A 63 -8.58 8.74 1.95
N LEU A 64 -9.79 9.24 1.71
CA LEU A 64 -10.13 10.09 0.56
C LEU A 64 -10.11 11.59 0.92
N GLY A 65 -9.54 11.94 2.08
CA GLY A 65 -9.48 13.30 2.61
C GLY A 65 -10.64 13.68 3.52
N LYS A 66 -11.45 12.70 3.95
CA LYS A 66 -12.66 12.93 4.76
C LYS A 66 -12.81 12.00 5.95
N GLN A 67 -11.88 11.06 6.17
CA GLN A 67 -11.93 10.19 7.36
C GLN A 67 -11.63 10.97 8.64
N HIS A 68 -12.50 10.82 9.65
CA HIS A 68 -12.26 11.29 11.02
C HIS A 68 -11.52 10.24 11.86
N THR A 69 -11.77 8.96 11.62
CA THR A 69 -11.10 7.83 12.28
C THR A 69 -10.29 7.01 11.28
N PHE A 70 -9.35 6.20 11.78
CA PHE A 70 -8.56 5.32 10.92
C PHE A 70 -9.46 4.22 10.32
N LEU A 71 -9.59 4.20 8.98
CA LEU A 71 -10.31 3.16 8.27
C LEU A 71 -9.39 1.97 8.02
N GLN A 72 -9.75 0.79 8.51
CA GLN A 72 -9.03 -0.45 8.21
C GLN A 72 -10.00 -1.57 7.89
N MET A 73 -9.61 -2.44 6.97
CA MET A 73 -10.22 -3.74 6.79
C MET A 73 -9.14 -4.80 6.83
N ARG A 74 -9.44 -5.91 7.50
CA ARG A 74 -8.46 -6.95 7.85
C ARG A 74 -8.83 -8.27 7.19
N SER A 75 -7.83 -9.03 6.73
CA SER A 75 -7.99 -10.41 6.26
C SER A 75 -8.32 -11.35 7.41
N LYS A 76 -8.78 -12.57 7.10
CA LYS A 76 -8.90 -13.66 8.08
C LYS A 76 -7.77 -14.67 7.96
N VAL A 77 -7.03 -14.63 6.85
CA VAL A 77 -5.83 -15.42 6.63
C VAL A 77 -4.65 -14.81 7.39
N HIS A 78 -3.96 -15.65 8.15
CA HIS A 78 -2.67 -15.35 8.75
C HIS A 78 -1.57 -15.59 7.71
N VAL A 79 -0.65 -14.63 7.53
CA VAL A 79 0.30 -14.58 6.40
C VAL A 79 1.77 -14.58 6.80
N SER A 80 2.05 -14.65 8.11
CA SER A 80 3.41 -14.68 8.65
C SER A 80 3.80 -16.11 9.05
N ASP A 81 3.69 -17.04 8.10
CA ASP A 81 3.97 -18.48 8.25
C ASP A 81 5.03 -19.00 7.27
N GLY A 82 5.64 -18.09 6.49
CA GLY A 82 6.67 -18.39 5.51
C GLY A 82 6.16 -18.90 4.15
N ALA A 83 4.86 -19.11 4.00
CA ALA A 83 4.24 -19.52 2.75
C ALA A 83 4.00 -18.34 1.80
N TRP A 84 3.82 -18.66 0.52
CA TRP A 84 3.43 -17.69 -0.49
C TRP A 84 1.94 -17.38 -0.38
N HIS A 85 1.61 -16.10 -0.22
CA HIS A 85 0.24 -15.59 -0.16
C HIS A 85 -0.03 -14.62 -1.30
N THR A 86 -1.28 -14.62 -1.79
CA THR A 86 -1.78 -13.67 -2.77
C THR A 86 -2.76 -12.71 -2.14
N VAL A 87 -2.39 -11.42 -2.12
CA VAL A 87 -3.24 -10.32 -1.63
C VAL A 87 -3.87 -9.59 -2.80
N VAL A 88 -5.19 -9.47 -2.77
CA VAL A 88 -5.99 -8.64 -3.67
C VAL A 88 -6.67 -7.54 -2.88
N ALA A 89 -6.18 -6.31 -3.04
CA ALA A 89 -6.80 -5.12 -2.49
C ALA A 89 -7.45 -4.30 -3.61
N HIS A 90 -8.73 -3.95 -3.44
CA HIS A 90 -9.48 -3.21 -4.43
C HIS A 90 -10.31 -2.10 -3.79
N ARG A 91 -10.27 -0.92 -4.39
CA ARG A 91 -11.11 0.21 -4.03
C ARG A 91 -11.92 0.64 -5.24
N ARG A 92 -13.23 0.84 -5.06
CA ARG A 92 -14.12 1.49 -6.03
C ARG A 92 -14.90 2.59 -5.33
N LYS A 93 -14.59 3.85 -5.66
CA LYS A 93 -15.09 5.04 -4.96
C LYS A 93 -14.83 4.89 -3.46
N ARG A 94 -15.89 4.78 -2.65
CA ARG A 94 -15.80 4.64 -1.19
C ARG A 94 -15.73 3.19 -0.72
N HIS A 95 -15.98 2.22 -1.60
CA HIS A 95 -16.00 0.81 -1.23
C HIS A 95 -14.60 0.22 -1.30
N GLY A 96 -14.16 -0.38 -0.20
CA GLY A 96 -12.94 -1.17 -0.10
C GLY A 96 -13.24 -2.66 -0.07
N TYR A 97 -12.36 -3.45 -0.67
CA TYR A 97 -12.39 -4.90 -0.71
C TYR A 97 -10.97 -5.42 -0.50
N LEU A 98 -10.82 -6.41 0.37
CA LEU A 98 -9.57 -7.10 0.64
C LEU A 98 -9.82 -8.61 0.61
N GLN A 99 -8.99 -9.34 -0.10
CA GLN A 99 -9.02 -10.80 -0.17
C GLN A 99 -7.59 -11.34 -0.14
N VAL A 100 -7.36 -12.34 0.70
CA VAL A 100 -6.11 -13.10 0.77
C VAL A 100 -6.40 -14.56 0.43
N ASP A 101 -5.63 -15.15 -0.49
CA ASP A 101 -5.70 -16.57 -0.90
C ASP A 101 -7.10 -17.08 -1.30
N GLY A 102 -7.90 -16.19 -1.90
CA GLY A 102 -9.25 -16.54 -2.34
C GLY A 102 -10.29 -16.63 -1.21
N GLU A 103 -9.96 -16.20 0.02
CA GLU A 103 -10.93 -16.12 1.12
C GLU A 103 -12.15 -15.26 0.77
N THR A 104 -13.25 -15.38 1.50
CA THR A 104 -14.38 -14.45 1.34
C THR A 104 -13.92 -13.01 1.59
N PRO A 105 -14.07 -12.08 0.62
CA PRO A 105 -13.49 -10.75 0.74
C PRO A 105 -14.04 -9.95 1.93
N SER A 106 -13.12 -9.40 2.73
CA SER A 106 -13.43 -8.37 3.72
C SER A 106 -13.79 -7.06 3.01
N ARG A 107 -14.77 -6.32 3.54
CA ARG A 107 -15.29 -5.10 2.93
C ARG A 107 -15.31 -3.96 3.93
N SER A 108 -15.14 -2.75 3.43
CA SER A 108 -15.35 -1.53 4.21
C SER A 108 -15.92 -0.40 3.35
N LEU A 109 -16.42 0.63 4.00
CA LEU A 109 -16.97 1.81 3.35
C LEU A 109 -16.39 3.07 4.00
N ALA A 110 -15.66 3.86 3.22
CA ALA A 110 -15.19 5.17 3.68
C ALA A 110 -16.37 6.11 3.97
N GLU A 111 -16.16 7.02 4.92
CA GLU A 111 -17.14 8.06 5.29
C GLU A 111 -17.65 8.88 4.07
N PRO A 112 -18.85 9.48 4.18
CA PRO A 112 -19.44 10.27 3.10
C PRO A 112 -18.60 11.46 2.61
N GLY A 113 -18.92 11.94 1.41
CA GLY A 113 -18.29 13.11 0.80
C GLY A 113 -17.35 12.77 -0.34
N ALA A 114 -16.08 12.48 -0.05
CA ALA A 114 -15.07 12.26 -1.08
C ALA A 114 -15.17 10.87 -1.74
N THR A 115 -14.89 10.81 -3.04
CA THR A 115 -14.88 9.55 -3.82
C THR A 115 -13.60 9.36 -4.66
N LEU A 116 -12.81 10.42 -4.80
CA LEU A 116 -11.56 10.46 -5.54
C LEU A 116 -10.40 10.25 -4.58
N LEU A 117 -9.39 9.51 -5.03
CA LEU A 117 -8.10 9.40 -4.38
C LEU A 117 -7.10 10.27 -5.16
N ASN A 118 -6.63 11.35 -4.53
CA ASN A 118 -5.68 12.29 -5.11
C ASN A 118 -4.32 12.12 -4.41
N THR A 119 -3.41 11.33 -5.00
CA THR A 119 -2.06 11.11 -4.46
C THR A 119 -1.01 11.88 -5.27
N ASN A 120 0.24 11.93 -4.80
CA ASN A 120 1.36 12.43 -5.60
C ASN A 120 1.81 11.44 -6.70
N GLY A 121 1.17 10.28 -6.80
CA GLY A 121 1.50 9.21 -7.75
C GLY A 121 2.80 8.46 -7.46
N ARG A 122 3.45 8.69 -6.30
CA ARG A 122 4.62 7.93 -5.86
C ARG A 122 4.17 6.72 -5.05
N LEU A 123 4.45 5.54 -5.59
CA LEU A 123 4.15 4.26 -4.96
C LEU A 123 5.40 3.75 -4.24
N TRP A 124 5.30 3.57 -2.93
CA TRP A 124 6.34 2.99 -2.10
C TRP A 124 6.00 1.53 -1.78
N ILE A 125 7.00 0.66 -1.87
CA ILE A 125 6.87 -0.78 -1.64
C ILE A 125 7.88 -1.19 -0.55
N GLY A 126 7.42 -2.00 0.39
CA GLY A 126 8.24 -2.55 1.47
C GLY A 126 8.60 -1.56 2.59
N GLY A 127 8.04 -0.36 2.56
CA GLY A 127 8.33 0.74 3.48
C GLY A 127 8.12 2.07 2.77
N ALA A 128 8.25 3.18 3.49
CA ALA A 128 8.27 4.52 2.90
C ALA A 128 9.25 5.41 3.69
N PRO A 129 9.97 6.34 3.03
CA PRO A 129 10.97 7.18 3.70
C PRO A 129 10.35 8.14 4.72
N THR A 130 9.10 8.53 4.50
CA THR A 130 8.35 9.42 5.39
C THR A 130 6.91 8.97 5.49
N LEU A 131 6.43 8.80 6.72
CA LEU A 131 5.04 8.44 7.02
C LEU A 131 4.42 9.49 7.94
N PRO A 132 3.11 9.77 7.81
CA PRO A 132 2.42 10.65 8.73
C PRO A 132 2.31 10.00 10.12
N SER A 133 2.32 10.82 11.17
CA SER A 133 2.05 10.38 12.54
C SER A 133 0.61 9.87 12.70
N GLY A 134 0.38 8.96 13.65
CA GLY A 134 -0.95 8.44 14.00
C GLY A 134 -1.38 7.17 13.26
N LEU A 135 -0.53 6.61 12.40
CA LEU A 135 -0.71 5.24 11.89
C LEU A 135 -0.51 4.20 13.01
N PRO A 136 -1.06 2.98 12.89
CA PRO A 136 -0.72 1.87 13.76
C PRO A 136 0.79 1.57 13.74
N ALA A 137 1.35 1.13 14.87
CA ALA A 137 2.79 0.92 15.02
C ALA A 137 3.41 0.03 13.92
N SER A 138 2.69 -1.02 13.50
CA SER A 138 3.10 -1.95 12.45
C SER A 138 3.35 -1.30 11.09
N TYR A 139 2.73 -0.14 10.79
CA TYR A 139 2.88 0.56 9.52
C TYR A 139 4.22 1.31 9.43
N TYR A 140 4.91 1.56 10.54
CA TYR A 140 6.23 2.19 10.53
C TYR A 140 7.37 1.18 10.37
N LEU A 141 7.07 -0.12 10.39
CA LEU A 141 8.05 -1.17 10.14
C LEU A 141 8.13 -1.44 8.64
N GLY A 142 9.34 -1.51 8.10
CA GLY A 142 9.56 -1.98 6.73
C GLY A 142 9.20 -3.46 6.61
N PHE A 143 8.66 -3.84 5.45
CA PHE A 143 8.44 -5.25 5.13
C PHE A 143 9.78 -5.98 5.06
N LYS A 144 9.84 -7.17 5.66
CA LYS A 144 10.94 -8.12 5.43
C LYS A 144 10.34 -9.42 4.93
N GLY A 145 10.91 -9.95 3.86
CA GLY A 145 10.42 -11.15 3.19
C GLY A 145 10.58 -11.01 1.69
N CYS A 146 9.87 -11.85 0.96
CA CYS A 146 10.01 -11.97 -0.49
C CYS A 146 8.75 -11.49 -1.20
N VAL A 147 8.93 -10.79 -2.32
CA VAL A 147 7.84 -10.41 -3.20
C VAL A 147 8.12 -11.01 -4.58
N GLU A 148 7.23 -11.87 -5.05
CA GLU A 148 7.31 -12.44 -6.40
C GLU A 148 6.72 -11.47 -7.42
N LYS A 149 5.60 -10.83 -7.08
CA LYS A 149 4.79 -10.10 -8.05
C LYS A 149 4.06 -8.95 -7.41
N ILE A 150 4.05 -7.82 -8.11
CA ILE A 150 3.18 -6.68 -7.79
C ILE A 150 2.47 -6.24 -9.06
N LYS A 151 1.14 -6.18 -9.01
CA LYS A 151 0.30 -5.65 -10.08
C LYS A 151 -0.43 -4.41 -9.59
N VAL A 152 -0.29 -3.32 -10.34
CA VAL A 152 -1.01 -2.06 -10.11
C VAL A 152 -2.02 -1.88 -11.22
N SER A 153 -3.30 -1.88 -10.86
CA SER A 153 -4.43 -1.94 -11.77
C SER A 153 -4.32 -3.14 -12.73
N ARG A 154 -3.94 -2.91 -13.99
CA ARG A 154 -3.78 -3.96 -15.00
C ARG A 154 -2.32 -4.26 -15.34
N LYS A 155 -1.37 -3.49 -14.80
CA LYS A 155 0.05 -3.57 -15.17
C LYS A 155 0.84 -4.25 -14.06
N THR A 156 1.62 -5.26 -14.42
CA THR A 156 2.66 -5.81 -13.55
C THR A 156 3.80 -4.79 -13.44
N LEU A 157 4.27 -4.53 -12.23
CA LEU A 157 5.45 -3.71 -12.01
C LEU A 157 6.68 -4.53 -12.35
N ASP A 158 7.53 -3.97 -13.21
CA ASP A 158 8.89 -4.44 -13.40
C ASP A 158 9.74 -3.96 -12.22
N MET A 159 10.06 -4.87 -11.30
CA MET A 159 10.79 -4.52 -10.08
C MET A 159 12.26 -4.22 -10.35
N PHE A 160 12.86 -4.78 -11.40
CA PHE A 160 14.28 -4.58 -11.72
C PHE A 160 14.54 -3.23 -12.39
N ASN A 161 13.68 -2.82 -13.30
CA ASN A 161 13.92 -1.64 -14.15
C ASN A 161 13.22 -0.36 -13.68
N ARG A 162 12.43 -0.38 -12.61
CA ARG A 162 11.61 0.77 -12.15
C ARG A 162 12.09 1.47 -10.88
N LEU A 163 13.23 1.06 -10.34
CA LEU A 163 13.89 1.85 -9.31
C LEU A 163 14.40 3.14 -9.96
N GLY A 164 13.98 4.30 -9.46
CA GLY A 164 14.53 5.58 -9.92
C GLY A 164 16.02 5.70 -9.57
N ASN A 165 16.52 6.93 -9.46
CA ASN A 165 17.90 7.16 -9.02
C ASN A 165 18.22 6.65 -7.59
N ASP A 166 17.23 6.12 -6.88
CA ASP A 166 17.36 5.55 -5.54
C ASP A 166 17.63 4.05 -5.64
N LYS A 167 18.88 3.67 -5.39
CA LYS A 167 19.40 2.30 -5.49
C LYS A 167 19.00 1.47 -4.26
N SER A 168 17.71 1.39 -3.94
CA SER A 168 17.25 0.40 -2.97
C SER A 168 17.69 -0.97 -3.46
N ILE A 169 18.54 -1.66 -2.68
CA ILE A 169 19.15 -2.92 -3.13
C ILE A 169 18.05 -3.99 -3.15
N ILE A 170 17.57 -4.35 -4.34
CA ILE A 170 16.75 -5.54 -4.52
C ILE A 170 17.69 -6.74 -4.48
N HIS A 171 17.50 -7.59 -3.48
CA HIS A 171 18.11 -8.90 -3.43
C HIS A 171 17.13 -9.94 -3.97
N PHE A 172 17.64 -10.90 -4.73
CA PHE A 172 16.87 -12.09 -5.04
C PHE A 172 16.69 -12.89 -3.77
N CYS A 173 15.46 -13.35 -3.54
CA CYS A 173 15.18 -14.26 -2.46
C CYS A 173 15.77 -15.65 -2.75
N HIS A 174 16.52 -16.17 -1.80
CA HIS A 174 16.84 -17.58 -1.69
C HIS A 174 15.68 -18.33 -1.03
N ASP A 175 15.54 -19.62 -1.31
CA ASP A 175 14.51 -20.46 -0.69
C ASP A 175 14.53 -20.41 0.85
N ASN A 176 15.70 -20.10 1.44
CA ASN A 176 15.98 -20.04 2.88
C ASN A 176 15.77 -18.65 3.50
N ASP A 177 15.41 -17.62 2.71
CA ASP A 177 15.37 -16.21 3.18
C ASP A 177 14.09 -15.83 3.92
N VAL A 178 13.37 -16.80 4.49
CA VAL A 178 12.11 -16.58 5.24
C VAL A 178 12.10 -17.42 6.50
#